data_AF-A0A969K2T6-F1
#
_entry.id   AF-A0A969K2T6-F1
#
_cell.length_a   1.000
_cell.length_b   1.000
_cell.length_c   1.000
_cell.angle_alpha   90.00
_cell.angle_beta   90.00
_cell.angle_gamma   90.00
#
_symmetry.space_group_name_H-M   'P 1'
#
loop_
_entity.id
_entity.type
_entity.pdbx_description
1 polymer ?
#
loop_
_entity_poly.entity_id
_entity_poly.type
_entity_poly.pdbx_seq_one_letter_code
_entity_poly.pdbx_strand_id
1 'polypeptide(L)' 'MTKPNFSQMTRQELRKYILTHRDDDEAIEALIKMGNPNSPVYPFPQTDEDLKVIEEILKKKLSNNGGMV' A
#
# COMPACT_ATOMS: atom_id res chain seq x y z
N MET A 1 14.33 -14.90 -18.68
CA MET A 1 12.91 -15.27 -18.49
C MET A 1 12.05 -14.08 -18.85
N THR A 2 10.89 -14.30 -19.48
CA THR A 2 9.93 -13.24 -19.80
C THR A 2 9.14 -12.87 -18.55
N LYS A 3 9.08 -11.58 -18.21
CA LYS A 3 8.24 -11.11 -17.09
C LYS A 3 6.76 -11.28 -17.43
N PRO A 4 5.89 -11.59 -16.44
CA PRO A 4 4.44 -11.59 -16.64
C PRO A 4 3.90 -10.20 -16.97
N ASN A 5 2.72 -10.14 -17.59
CA ASN A 5 2.01 -8.88 -17.76
C ASN A 5 1.20 -8.54 -16.50
N PHE A 6 1.76 -7.70 -15.61
CA PHE A 6 1.12 -7.34 -14.34
C PHE A 6 -0.21 -6.59 -14.51
N SER A 7 -0.43 -5.89 -15.63
CA SER A 7 -1.68 -5.18 -15.90
C SER A 7 -2.90 -6.09 -16.09
N GLN A 8 -2.66 -7.38 -16.38
CA GLN A 8 -3.70 -8.39 -16.57
C GLN A 8 -3.94 -9.24 -15.32
N MET A 9 -3.14 -9.04 -14.25
CA MET A 9 -3.29 -9.79 -13.01
C MET A 9 -4.34 -9.16 -12.10
N THR A 10 -5.08 -10.01 -11.41
CA THR A 10 -5.86 -9.58 -10.25
C THR A 10 -4.94 -9.17 -9.11
N ARG A 11 -5.48 -8.40 -8.16
CA ARG A 11 -4.71 -7.96 -6.98
C ARG A 11 -4.19 -9.14 -6.14
N GLN A 12 -4.92 -10.25 -6.10
CA GLN A 12 -4.52 -11.45 -5.38
C GLN A 12 -3.35 -12.17 -6.06
N GLU A 13 -3.40 -12.31 -7.38
CA GLU A 13 -2.32 -12.92 -8.18
C GLU A 13 -1.04 -12.10 -8.09
N LEU A 14 -1.14 -10.77 -8.24
CA LEU A 14 0.01 -9.89 -8.16
C LEU A 14 0.66 -9.91 -6.77
N ARG A 15 -0.14 -9.94 -5.69
CA ARG A 15 0.38 -10.14 -4.32
C ARG A 15 1.11 -11.47 -4.17
N LYS A 16 0.53 -12.56 -4.68
CA LYS A 16 1.17 -13.89 -4.65
C LYS A 16 2.51 -13.87 -5.38
N TYR A 17 2.58 -13.20 -6.54
CA TYR A 17 3.81 -13.04 -7.30
C TYR A 17 4.89 -12.26 -6.53
N ILE A 18 4.54 -11.10 -5.98
CA ILE A 18 5.47 -10.25 -5.22
C ILE A 18 6.04 -10.98 -4.00
N LEU A 19 5.24 -11.82 -3.33
CA LEU A 19 5.71 -12.58 -2.16
C LEU A 19 6.91 -13.49 -2.48
N THR A 20 7.01 -13.99 -3.71
CA THR A 20 8.12 -14.82 -4.19
C THR A 20 9.16 -14.04 -4.99
N HIS A 21 8.89 -12.78 -5.34
CA HIS A 21 9.76 -11.90 -6.13
C HIS A 21 9.81 -10.51 -5.48
N ARG A 22 10.32 -10.45 -4.24
CA ARG A 22 10.24 -9.25 -3.41
C ARG A 22 11.06 -8.06 -3.93
N ASP A 23 11.99 -8.32 -4.84
CA ASP A 23 12.88 -7.30 -5.44
C ASP A 23 12.43 -6.90 -6.87
N ASP A 24 11.27 -7.36 -7.35
CA ASP A 24 10.75 -6.95 -8.66
C ASP A 24 9.94 -5.64 -8.54
N ASP A 25 10.66 -4.52 -8.68
CA ASP A 25 10.11 -3.16 -8.58
C ASP A 25 8.92 -2.93 -9.52
N GLU A 26 8.92 -3.54 -10.71
CA GLU A 26 7.81 -3.40 -11.67
C GLU A 26 6.52 -4.05 -11.15
N ALA A 27 6.63 -5.20 -10.47
CA ALA A 27 5.48 -5.87 -9.86
C ALA A 27 4.94 -5.05 -8.68
N ILE A 28 5.84 -4.50 -7.86
CA ILE A 28 5.50 -3.62 -6.73
C ILE A 28 4.80 -2.36 -7.22
N GLU A 29 5.34 -1.70 -8.25
CA GLU A 29 4.77 -0.51 -8.87
C GLU A 29 3.36 -0.80 -9.42
N ALA A 30 3.18 -1.94 -10.11
CA ALA A 30 1.88 -2.36 -10.60
C ALA A 30 0.86 -2.50 -9.46
N LEU A 31 1.26 -3.06 -8.31
CA LEU A 31 0.35 -3.18 -7.15
C LEU A 31 -0.01 -1.82 -6.55
N ILE A 32 0.94 -0.88 -6.49
CA ILE A 32 0.71 0.49 -6.01
C ILE A 32 -0.30 1.22 -6.90
N LYS A 33 -0.17 1.08 -8.24
CA LYS A 33 -1.08 1.71 -9.22
C LYS A 33 -2.54 1.19 -9.12
N MET A 34 -2.77 0.02 -8.56
CA MET A 34 -4.13 -0.50 -8.31
C MET A 34 -4.85 0.19 -7.13
N GLY A 35 -4.18 1.07 -6.40
CA GLY A 35 -4.78 1.84 -5.31
C GLY A 35 -5.93 2.74 -5.81
N ASN A 36 -6.90 3.03 -4.94
CA ASN A 36 -7.98 3.96 -5.27
C ASN A 36 -7.38 5.38 -5.42
N PRO A 37 -7.49 6.01 -6.61
CA PRO A 37 -6.89 7.33 -6.88
C PRO A 37 -7.51 8.46 -6.05
N ASN A 38 -8.71 8.25 -5.50
CA ASN A 38 -9.38 9.22 -4.64
C ASN A 38 -9.04 9.04 -3.15
N SER A 39 -8.13 8.13 -2.82
CA SER A 39 -7.70 7.95 -1.43
C SER A 39 -6.91 9.17 -0.94
N PRO A 40 -7.13 9.64 0.30
CA PRO A 40 -6.29 10.70 0.86
C PRO A 40 -4.83 10.25 0.91
N VAL A 41 -3.93 11.12 0.45
CA VAL A 41 -2.48 10.92 0.49
C VAL A 41 -1.95 11.47 1.82
N TYR A 42 -1.14 10.68 2.50
CA TYR A 42 -0.48 11.06 3.75
C TYR A 42 1.02 11.20 3.48
N PRO A 43 1.59 12.42 3.49
CA PRO A 43 3.01 12.61 3.27
C PRO A 43 3.82 12.01 4.42
N PHE A 44 5.09 11.68 4.14
CA PHE A 44 6.01 11.27 5.19
C PHE A 44 6.27 12.46 6.14
N PRO A 45 6.20 12.26 7.46
CA PRO A 45 6.33 13.35 8.43
C PRO A 45 7.73 13.95 8.38
N GLN A 46 7.83 15.28 8.42
CA GLN A 46 9.10 16.01 8.42
C GLN A 46 9.44 16.60 9.80
N THR A 47 8.45 16.68 10.69
CA THR A 47 8.56 17.25 12.04
C THR A 47 7.92 16.34 13.10
N ASP A 48 8.20 16.62 14.37
CA ASP A 48 7.58 15.93 15.50
C ASP A 48 6.07 16.21 15.58
N GLU A 49 5.64 17.40 15.14
CA GLU A 49 4.23 17.75 15.00
C GLU A 49 3.55 16.91 13.92
N ASP A 50 4.20 16.72 12.76
CA ASP A 50 3.68 15.87 11.69
C ASP A 50 3.52 14.42 12.16
N LEU A 51 4.48 13.92 12.94
CA LEU A 51 4.42 12.59 13.54
C LEU A 51 3.17 12.43 14.42
N LYS A 52 2.87 13.42 15.29
CA LYS A 52 1.67 13.41 16.13
C LYS A 52 0.39 13.42 15.30
N VAL A 53 0.35 14.20 14.22
CA VAL A 53 -0.80 14.23 13.30
C VAL A 53 -1.04 12.85 12.67
N ILE A 54 0.02 12.19 12.20
CA ILE A 54 -0.08 10.85 11.61
C ILE A 54 -0.52 9.81 12.64
N GLU A 55 -0.02 9.89 13.89
CA GLU A 55 -0.43 9.00 14.98
C GLU A 55 -1.94 9.09 15.24
N GLU A 56 -2.49 10.30 15.31
CA GLU A 56 -3.94 10.50 15.51
C GLU A 56 -4.79 10.02 14.33
N ILE A 57 -4.30 10.20 13.10
CA ILE A 57 -4.94 9.65 11.89
C ILE A 57 -5.00 8.12 11.96
N LEU A 58 -3.89 7.47 12.35
CA LEU A 58 -3.81 6.02 12.49
C LEU A 58 -4.74 5.51 13.59
N LYS A 59 -4.73 6.15 14.78
CA LYS A 59 -5.66 5.83 15.88
C LYS A 59 -7.11 5.87 15.40
N LYS A 60 -7.52 6.98 14.75
CA LYS A 60 -8.89 7.14 14.23
C LYS A 60 -9.26 6.05 13.22
N LYS A 61 -8.36 5.70 12.30
CA LYS A 61 -8.58 4.64 11.31
C LYS A 61 -8.75 3.27 11.98
N LEU A 62 -7.91 2.95 12.95
CA LEU A 62 -7.98 1.68 13.69
C LEU A 62 -9.26 1.57 14.52
N SER A 63 -9.66 2.66 15.20
CA SER A 63 -10.92 2.70 15.96
C SER A 63 -12.15 2.57 15.05
N ASN A 64 -12.15 3.24 13.89
CA ASN A 64 -13.27 3.20 12.96
C ASN A 64 -13.39 1.86 12.21
N ASN A 65 -12.29 1.12 12.07
CA ASN A 65 -12.29 -0.19 11.40
C ASN A 65 -12.69 -1.36 12.30
N GLY A 66 -12.99 -1.15 13.59
CA GLY A 66 -13.37 -2.20 14.53
C GLY A 66 -12.28 -3.26 14.66
N GLY A 67 -11.37 -3.08 15.62
CA GLY A 67 -10.19 -3.92 15.83
C GLY A 67 -10.34 -5.38 15.42
N MET A 68 -9.69 -5.76 14.33
CA MET A 68 -9.23 -7.13 14.13
C MET A 68 -7.78 -7.17 14.60
N VAL A 69 -7.63 -7.27 15.91
CA VAL A 69 -6.47 -7.92 16.55
C VAL A 69 -6.92 -9.30 17.01
#